data_AF-A0A7D5N5E4-F1
#
_entry.id   AF-A0A7D5N5E4-F1
#
_cell.length_a   1.000
_cell.length_b   1.000
_cell.length_c   1.000
_cell.angle_alpha   90.00
_cell.angle_beta   90.00
_cell.angle_gamma   90.00
#
_symmetry.space_group_name_H-M   'P 1'
#
loop_
_entity.id
_entity.type
_entity.pdbx_description
1 polymer ?
#
loop_
_entity_poly.entity_id
_entity_poly.type
_entity_poly.pdbx_seq_one_letter_code
_entity_poly.pdbx_strand_id
1 'polypeptide(L)'
;MKLRKLFSLMLACSLFAHAGWSQAPYKFNYQGIARDAKGNPFSKKTMTIRIQVLPAQDASVAEYEETQTITTNEFGLYTLQIGAGTTLSGSLQDVKWETGNKYIQVAIDPAGGQAFTSAGTTQLLSVPYALYADKAGMAKTSGGTRAGNQHYLSKFDASGSSSSEINSQLFDNGSNIGIGTTSPVARLHISLNSAIVAEHVRMQNLSTTGAGRFTLYSDGANNYSTFTKYGSAFAGGYAGITTLYPYANLLAFGNNGLAAGDGLGRFLIVPRVMRGSPFKSGTSKLKFHADFTTENVGIGGNSAPVTRVHLNNTDGATMDLRLTNNTTGHTAADGLEIRNIGNAAGIINKENADLNLGTNNITRVKIQSDGSVGINSNSVPASALLEVKSTTQGFLPPVMTDAQMNAIASPATGLTVYNSTNECLFVYNGTYWKSMCFLPYDSTFFSYTGALQTVTVPVGYTKMEIHCYGAQGGTGGGASGGIGGLGGYAGGEMTVVPGAQYAILVGQSPRPYRRLWWWCQWWCPRCQWPRWRRWWCLVCC
;
A
#
# COMPACT_ATOMS: atom_id res chain seq x y z
N MET A 1 80.39 -0.41 52.82
CA MET A 1 79.47 -0.79 53.93
C MET A 1 79.91 0.01 55.14
N LYS A 2 79.27 1.12 55.55
CA LYS A 2 78.28 1.06 56.65
C LYS A 2 77.37 2.31 56.77
N LEU A 3 77.54 3.37 55.97
CA LEU A 3 76.77 4.63 56.12
C LEU A 3 75.48 4.72 55.28
N ARG A 4 75.04 3.60 54.70
CA ARG A 4 73.59 3.39 54.49
C ARG A 4 72.90 3.59 55.84
N LYS A 5 71.70 4.14 55.83
CA LYS A 5 70.56 3.86 56.75
C LYS A 5 70.00 5.05 57.53
N LEU A 6 70.77 6.06 57.92
CA LEU A 6 70.18 7.05 58.84
C LEU A 6 69.36 8.15 58.16
N PHE A 7 69.63 8.45 56.89
CA PHE A 7 68.99 9.58 56.21
C PHE A 7 67.67 9.24 55.50
N SER A 8 67.23 7.99 55.62
CA SER A 8 65.88 7.53 55.26
C SER A 8 64.77 8.25 56.02
N LEU A 9 65.04 8.96 57.10
CA LEU A 9 63.96 9.28 58.04
C LEU A 9 63.54 10.74 58.05
N MET A 10 64.28 11.65 57.41
CA MET A 10 63.85 13.05 57.32
C MET A 10 63.15 13.31 56.00
N LEU A 11 61.91 12.83 55.93
CA LEU A 11 60.79 13.69 56.29
C LEU A 11 60.49 14.58 55.09
N ALA A 12 59.62 14.14 54.19
CA ALA A 12 58.26 13.69 54.50
C ALA A 12 57.44 14.69 55.36
N CYS A 13 57.89 15.93 55.55
CA CYS A 13 57.17 16.90 56.41
C CYS A 13 56.89 18.28 55.80
N SER A 14 57.16 18.54 54.52
CA SER A 14 56.96 19.90 53.97
C SER A 14 56.28 19.96 52.59
N LEU A 15 55.61 18.87 52.21
CA LEU A 15 54.38 18.99 51.43
C LEU A 15 53.45 19.99 52.17
N PHE A 16 52.90 20.98 51.43
CA PHE A 16 51.78 21.88 51.80
C PHE A 16 52.02 23.35 52.22
N ALA A 17 53.08 24.04 51.82
CA ALA A 17 53.03 25.51 51.90
C ALA A 17 53.75 26.25 50.77
N HIS A 18 53.01 27.17 50.15
CA HIS A 18 53.42 28.25 49.24
C HIS A 18 53.45 27.92 47.74
N ALA A 19 52.32 28.19 47.07
CA ALA A 19 52.34 28.67 45.69
C ALA A 19 52.95 30.08 45.68
N GLY A 20 54.28 30.15 45.84
CA GLY A 20 55.02 31.35 45.44
C GLY A 20 55.01 31.38 43.92
N TRP A 21 54.51 32.46 43.33
CA TRP A 21 54.82 32.74 41.93
C TRP A 21 56.33 32.84 41.82
N SER A 22 56.96 31.77 41.33
CA SER A 22 58.36 31.80 40.96
C SER A 22 58.48 32.65 39.68
N GLN A 23 58.26 33.95 39.78
CA GLN A 23 58.78 34.86 38.77
C GLN A 23 60.30 34.83 38.90
N ALA A 24 60.97 34.51 37.79
CA ALA A 24 62.43 34.61 37.75
C ALA A 24 62.81 36.03 38.20
N PRO A 25 63.72 36.19 39.17
CA PRO A 25 64.16 37.52 39.59
C PRO A 25 64.66 38.28 38.36
N TYR A 26 64.12 39.48 38.10
CA TYR A 26 64.57 40.36 37.01
C TYR A 26 65.89 41.03 37.38
N LYS A 27 66.93 40.20 37.57
CA LYS A 27 68.29 40.61 37.89
C LYS A 27 69.27 39.51 37.51
N PHE A 28 70.48 39.87 37.12
CA PHE A 28 71.55 38.92 36.79
C PHE A 28 72.90 39.35 37.35
N ASN A 29 73.79 38.40 37.61
CA ASN A 29 75.09 38.69 38.22
C ASN A 29 76.03 39.37 37.21
N TYR A 30 76.81 40.34 37.69
CA TYR A 30 77.87 41.01 36.95
C TYR A 30 79.11 41.17 37.81
N GLN A 31 80.29 41.03 37.21
CA GLN A 31 81.57 41.17 37.90
C GLN A 31 82.52 42.00 37.03
N GLY A 32 83.24 42.91 37.67
CA GLY A 32 84.23 43.75 37.00
C GLY A 32 85.42 44.04 37.90
N ILE A 33 86.50 44.54 37.30
CA ILE A 33 87.71 44.97 38.01
C ILE A 33 87.91 46.46 37.72
N ALA A 34 87.83 47.30 38.74
CA ALA A 34 88.03 48.73 38.62
C ALA A 34 89.53 49.07 38.73
N ARG A 35 90.06 49.76 37.72
CA ARG A 35 91.46 50.22 37.66
C ARG A 35 91.55 51.71 37.35
N ASP A 36 92.61 52.35 37.80
CA ASP A 36 92.96 53.72 37.40
C ASP A 36 93.54 53.74 35.97
N ALA A 37 93.76 54.94 35.42
CA ALA A 37 94.31 55.13 34.07
C ALA A 37 95.75 54.57 33.90
N LYS A 38 96.44 54.23 34.99
CA LYS A 38 97.78 53.63 34.99
C LYS A 38 97.72 52.10 35.15
N GLY A 39 96.52 51.53 35.25
CA GLY A 39 96.28 50.10 35.41
C GLY A 39 96.32 49.60 36.85
N ASN A 40 96.50 50.46 37.86
CA ASN A 40 96.47 50.04 39.27
C ASN A 40 95.04 49.77 39.71
N PRO A 41 94.79 48.72 40.51
CA PRO A 41 93.45 48.45 41.02
C PRO A 41 93.01 49.51 42.02
N PHE A 42 91.74 49.91 41.97
CA PHE A 42 91.13 50.65 43.08
C PHE A 42 90.92 49.67 44.24
N SER A 43 91.89 49.54 45.15
CA SER A 43 91.87 48.59 46.26
C SER A 43 91.01 49.06 47.44
N LYS A 44 90.11 48.21 47.95
CA LYS A 44 89.26 48.46 49.15
C LYS A 44 88.53 49.80 49.11
N LYS A 45 88.10 50.23 47.92
CA LYS A 45 87.53 51.55 47.71
C LYS A 45 86.02 51.46 47.50
N THR A 46 85.27 52.25 48.25
CA THR A 46 83.85 52.48 47.98
C THR A 46 83.70 53.47 46.83
N MET A 47 82.96 53.08 45.80
CA MET A 47 82.74 53.87 44.59
C MET A 47 81.33 53.62 44.05
N THR A 48 80.83 54.55 43.24
CA THR A 48 79.52 54.41 42.61
C THR A 48 79.72 54.00 41.16
N ILE A 49 78.98 52.99 40.74
CA ILE A 49 78.98 52.47 39.37
C ILE A 49 77.62 52.77 38.77
N ARG A 50 77.64 53.27 37.54
CA ARG A 50 76.47 53.44 36.69
C ARG A 50 76.49 52.39 35.59
N ILE A 51 75.36 51.72 35.41
CA ILE A 51 75.19 50.62 34.47
C ILE A 51 74.06 50.98 33.52
N GLN A 52 74.34 50.85 32.23
CA GLN A 52 73.37 51.09 31.17
C GLN A 52 73.26 49.86 30.27
N VAL A 53 72.03 49.45 29.96
CA VAL A 53 71.73 48.45 28.93
C VAL A 53 71.37 49.19 27.65
N LEU A 54 72.17 48.96 26.61
CA LEU A 54 72.07 49.63 25.31
C LEU A 54 71.57 48.65 24.23
N PRO A 55 70.73 49.11 23.29
CA PRO A 55 70.23 48.29 22.18
C PRO A 55 71.25 48.10 21.04
N ALA A 56 72.33 48.89 21.01
CA ALA A 56 73.45 48.79 20.07
C ALA A 56 74.73 49.35 20.73
N GLN A 57 75.90 49.04 20.18
CA GLN A 57 77.20 49.41 20.79
C GLN A 57 77.41 50.94 20.87
N ASP A 58 76.87 51.68 19.91
CA ASP A 58 76.98 53.13 19.73
C ASP A 58 75.70 53.89 20.11
N ALA A 59 74.72 53.21 20.72
CA ALA A 59 73.47 53.84 21.13
C ALA A 59 73.70 54.92 22.20
N SER A 60 73.17 56.11 21.97
CA SER A 60 73.25 57.23 22.91
C SER A 60 72.15 57.24 23.97
N VAL A 61 71.15 56.35 23.84
CA VAL A 61 70.01 56.22 24.76
C VAL A 61 69.95 54.79 25.28
N ALA A 62 69.93 54.64 26.60
CA ALA A 62 69.82 53.34 27.25
C ALA A 62 68.36 52.89 27.37
N GLU A 63 68.11 51.59 27.21
CA GLU A 63 66.81 50.97 27.50
C GLU A 63 66.60 50.80 29.01
N TYR A 64 67.69 50.67 29.77
CA TYR A 64 67.68 50.61 31.22
C TYR A 64 68.96 51.23 31.79
N GLU A 65 68.83 51.98 32.88
CA GLU A 65 69.94 52.62 33.58
C GLU A 65 69.77 52.55 35.10
N GLU A 66 70.83 52.16 35.81
CA GLU A 66 70.86 52.13 37.27
C GLU A 66 72.20 52.60 37.84
N THR A 67 72.18 53.00 39.12
CA THR A 67 73.37 53.28 39.92
C THR A 67 73.46 52.37 41.12
N GLN A 68 74.67 51.93 41.44
CA GLN A 68 74.97 51.07 42.59
C GLN A 68 76.27 51.51 43.24
N THR A 69 76.26 51.66 44.56
CA THR A 69 77.47 51.85 45.35
C THR A 69 78.07 50.50 45.70
N ILE A 70 79.33 50.29 45.34
CA ILE A 70 80.06 49.04 45.59
C ILE A 70 81.38 49.31 46.32
N THR A 71 81.91 48.30 46.99
CA THR A 71 83.26 48.32 47.56
C THR A 71 84.10 47.26 46.86
N THR A 72 85.24 47.64 46.32
CA THR A 72 86.17 46.72 45.65
C THR A 72 87.02 45.93 46.65
N ASN A 73 87.55 44.77 46.23
CA ASN A 73 88.55 44.03 47.03
C ASN A 73 89.98 44.55 46.81
N GLU A 74 90.99 43.85 47.35
CA GLU A 74 92.40 44.24 47.24
C GLU A 74 92.94 44.28 45.79
N PHE A 75 92.27 43.58 44.88
CA PHE A 75 92.60 43.51 43.46
C PHE A 75 91.68 44.39 42.58
N GLY A 76 90.84 45.23 43.18
CA GLY A 76 89.90 46.09 42.45
C GLY A 76 88.64 45.37 41.95
N LEU A 77 88.46 44.10 42.30
CA LEU A 77 87.31 43.29 41.88
C LEU A 77 86.06 43.70 42.65
N TYR A 78 84.94 43.81 41.95
CA TYR A 78 83.61 44.00 42.52
C TYR A 78 82.61 43.05 41.87
N THR A 79 81.61 42.64 42.63
CA THR A 79 80.50 41.81 42.18
C THR A 79 79.20 42.52 42.51
N LEU A 80 78.27 42.57 41.58
CA LEU A 80 76.97 43.18 41.76
C LEU A 80 75.89 42.40 41.00
N GLN A 81 74.62 42.70 41.27
CA GLN A 81 73.49 42.16 40.51
C GLN A 81 72.86 43.31 39.72
N ILE A 82 72.92 43.22 38.40
CA ILE A 82 72.27 44.21 37.54
C ILE A 82 70.76 44.07 37.70
N GLY A 83 70.05 45.16 37.98
CA GLY A 83 68.63 45.18 38.33
C GLY A 83 68.34 45.29 39.83
N ALA A 84 69.37 45.33 40.69
CA ALA A 84 69.23 45.48 42.14
C ALA A 84 69.55 46.91 42.65
N GLY A 85 69.92 47.82 41.75
CA GLY A 85 70.34 49.19 42.06
C GLY A 85 69.21 50.20 42.05
N THR A 86 69.59 51.46 42.28
CA THR A 86 68.66 52.58 42.14
C THR A 86 68.51 52.91 40.67
N THR A 87 67.33 52.61 40.13
CA THR A 87 67.01 52.83 38.71
C THR A 87 66.90 54.33 38.43
N LEU A 88 67.62 54.80 37.41
CA LEU A 88 67.61 56.19 36.94
C LEU A 88 66.67 56.37 35.75
N SER A 89 66.59 55.38 34.85
CA SER A 89 65.73 55.39 33.67
C SER A 89 65.40 53.97 33.20
N GLY A 90 64.21 53.79 32.62
CA GLY A 90 63.71 52.50 32.15
C GLY A 90 63.40 51.50 33.26
N SER A 91 63.08 50.27 32.89
CA SER A 91 62.90 49.13 33.79
C SER A 91 63.51 47.90 33.13
N LEU A 92 64.24 47.07 33.89
CA LEU A 92 64.88 45.87 33.34
C LEU A 92 63.85 44.85 32.80
N GLN A 93 62.60 44.94 33.25
CA GLN A 93 61.48 44.12 32.78
C GLN A 93 61.01 44.52 31.37
N ASP A 94 61.18 45.79 31.01
CA ASP A 94 60.70 46.36 29.74
C ASP A 94 61.77 46.30 28.64
N VAL A 95 62.99 45.88 28.98
CA VAL A 95 64.07 45.63 28.01
C VAL A 95 63.67 44.46 27.11
N LYS A 96 63.66 44.69 25.80
CA LYS A 96 63.30 43.68 24.79
C LYS A 96 64.47 42.74 24.53
N TRP A 97 64.65 41.75 25.39
CA TRP A 97 65.73 40.75 25.30
C TRP A 97 65.65 39.84 24.08
N GLU A 98 64.47 39.74 23.46
CA GLU A 98 64.17 38.87 22.32
C GLU A 98 64.56 39.45 20.95
N THR A 99 65.01 40.70 20.87
CA THR A 99 65.40 41.35 19.62
C THR A 99 66.73 42.08 19.72
N GLY A 100 67.60 41.90 18.71
CA GLY A 100 68.88 42.60 18.60
C GLY A 100 69.93 42.22 19.65
N ASN A 101 71.18 42.61 19.41
CA ASN A 101 72.25 42.45 20.39
C ASN A 101 72.06 43.45 21.54
N LYS A 102 72.40 43.06 22.77
CA LYS A 102 72.38 43.96 23.94
C LYS A 102 73.81 44.24 24.39
N TYR A 103 74.05 45.47 24.83
CA TYR A 103 75.36 45.90 25.32
C TYR A 103 75.24 46.48 26.72
N ILE A 104 76.24 46.26 27.57
CA ILE A 104 76.34 46.84 28.90
C ILE A 104 77.44 47.88 28.87
N GLN A 105 77.09 49.13 29.14
CA GLN A 105 78.05 50.19 29.39
C GLN A 105 78.20 50.39 30.89
N VAL A 106 79.44 50.40 31.35
CA VAL A 106 79.80 50.67 32.73
C VAL A 106 80.48 52.03 32.82
N ALA A 107 80.07 52.84 33.77
CA ALA A 107 80.76 54.08 34.12
C ALA A 107 81.00 54.14 35.63
N ILE A 108 82.15 54.65 36.06
CA ILE A 108 82.61 54.61 37.45
C ILE A 108 82.85 56.05 37.93
N ASP A 109 82.37 56.36 39.14
CA ASP A 109 82.82 57.51 39.92
C ASP A 109 83.68 57.02 41.10
N PRO A 110 85.01 57.17 41.03
CA PRO A 110 85.91 56.75 42.09
C PRO A 110 85.77 57.52 43.40
N ALA A 111 85.09 58.66 43.43
CA ALA A 111 84.81 59.43 44.65
C ALA A 111 83.46 59.03 45.30
N GLY A 112 82.68 58.16 44.65
CA GLY A 112 81.38 57.70 45.14
C GLY A 112 80.24 58.72 44.95
N GLY A 113 80.46 59.76 44.14
CA GLY A 113 79.46 60.78 43.80
C GLY A 113 78.69 60.47 42.52
N GLN A 114 78.44 61.50 41.71
CA GLN A 114 77.71 61.44 40.43
C GLN A 114 78.58 61.80 39.20
N ALA A 115 79.90 61.92 39.37
CA ALA A 115 80.85 62.28 38.32
C ALA A 115 81.40 61.02 37.62
N PHE A 116 80.59 60.43 36.75
CA PHE A 116 80.91 59.15 36.12
C PHE A 116 81.87 59.28 34.92
N THR A 117 82.92 58.46 34.92
CA THR A 117 83.79 58.26 33.76
C THR A 117 83.50 56.89 33.14
N SER A 118 83.36 56.79 31.81
CA SER A 118 83.06 55.50 31.17
C SER A 118 84.24 54.52 31.30
N ALA A 119 83.94 53.31 31.76
CA ALA A 119 84.89 52.22 31.95
C ALA A 119 84.83 51.18 30.80
N GLY A 120 83.97 51.40 29.80
CA GLY A 120 83.83 50.59 28.60
C GLY A 120 82.41 50.06 28.37
N THR A 121 82.19 49.59 27.13
CA THR A 121 80.94 48.96 26.68
C THR A 121 81.24 47.56 26.16
N THR A 122 80.53 46.55 26.64
CA THR A 122 80.71 45.15 26.24
C THR A 122 79.38 44.55 25.78
N GLN A 123 79.43 43.59 24.84
CA GLN A 123 78.22 42.88 24.41
C GLN A 123 77.80 41.85 25.47
N LEU A 124 76.52 41.80 25.77
CA LEU A 124 75.93 40.75 26.59
C LEU A 124 75.63 39.53 25.71
N LEU A 125 76.33 38.43 25.98
CA LEU A 125 76.08 37.15 25.32
C LEU A 125 75.07 36.31 26.10
N SER A 126 74.27 35.51 25.39
CA SER A 126 73.27 34.64 26.00
C SER A 126 73.89 33.56 26.88
N VAL A 127 73.30 33.32 28.04
CA VAL A 127 73.62 32.18 28.92
C VAL A 127 72.82 30.93 28.52
N PRO A 128 73.25 29.71 28.87
CA PRO A 128 72.54 28.47 28.50
C PRO A 128 71.04 28.44 28.85
N TYR A 129 70.64 29.06 29.97
CA TYR A 129 69.23 29.19 30.35
C TYR A 129 68.44 30.12 29.41
N ALA A 130 69.05 31.19 28.91
CA ALA A 130 68.45 32.09 27.93
C ALA A 130 68.28 31.41 26.56
N LEU A 131 69.22 30.55 26.15
CA LEU A 131 69.10 29.74 24.93
C LEU A 131 67.96 28.72 24.99
N TYR A 132 67.65 28.19 26.18
CA TYR A 132 66.50 27.32 26.38
C TYR A 132 65.17 28.09 26.42
N ALA A 133 65.17 29.31 26.97
CA ALA A 133 63.99 30.18 27.03
C ALA A 133 63.54 30.68 25.63
N ASP A 134 64.47 30.84 24.68
CA ASP A 134 64.15 31.17 23.27
C ASP A 134 63.22 30.12 22.63
N LYS A 135 63.46 28.82 22.91
CA LYS A 135 62.58 27.73 22.44
C LYS A 135 61.17 27.79 23.04
N ALA A 136 60.98 28.42 24.20
CA ALA A 136 59.66 28.61 24.80
C ALA A 136 58.92 29.85 24.24
N GLY A 137 59.64 30.87 23.77
CA GLY A 137 59.07 32.07 23.14
C GLY A 137 58.39 31.80 21.79
N MET A 138 58.88 30.81 21.03
CA MET A 138 58.30 30.40 19.74
C MET A 138 56.91 29.73 19.85
N ALA A 139 56.49 29.32 21.05
CA ALA A 139 55.15 28.76 21.25
C ALA A 139 54.03 29.82 21.17
N LYS A 140 54.36 31.12 21.26
CA LYS A 140 53.37 32.21 21.31
C LYS A 140 53.04 32.83 19.94
N THR A 141 53.77 32.49 18.87
CA THR A 141 53.54 33.02 17.51
C THR A 141 53.15 32.00 16.46
N SER A 142 53.09 30.71 16.80
CA SER A 142 52.29 29.75 16.01
C SER A 142 50.83 29.79 16.49
N GLY A 143 50.27 31.00 16.54
CA GLY A 143 48.84 31.24 16.54
C GLY A 143 48.25 30.89 15.18
N GLY A 144 48.48 29.65 14.73
CA GLY A 144 47.53 29.02 13.84
C GLY A 144 46.28 28.80 14.67
N THR A 145 45.44 29.84 14.77
CA THR A 145 44.01 29.62 14.89
C THR A 145 43.73 28.58 13.81
N ARG A 146 43.43 27.36 14.24
CA ARG A 146 42.99 26.28 13.39
C ARG A 146 41.82 26.83 12.57
N ALA A 147 42.12 27.26 11.35
CA ALA A 147 41.21 27.97 10.47
C ALA A 147 40.36 26.96 9.70
N GLY A 148 39.52 26.21 10.42
CA GLY A 148 38.37 25.54 9.85
C GLY A 148 37.27 26.56 9.58
N ASN A 149 36.45 26.34 8.55
CA ASN A 149 35.26 27.16 8.39
C ASN A 149 34.32 26.92 9.59
N GLN A 150 33.66 27.99 10.04
CA GLN A 150 32.68 27.91 11.11
C GLN A 150 31.68 26.78 10.83
N HIS A 151 31.27 26.04 11.87
CA HIS A 151 30.30 24.94 11.82
C HIS A 151 30.75 23.63 11.18
N TYR A 152 31.95 23.56 10.61
CA TYR A 152 32.50 22.30 10.11
C TYR A 152 33.38 21.61 11.15
N LEU A 153 33.31 20.28 11.20
CA LEU A 153 34.34 19.50 11.89
C LEU A 153 35.64 19.53 11.06
N SER A 154 36.76 19.83 11.72
CA SER A 154 38.08 19.86 11.09
C SER A 154 38.55 18.45 10.74
N LYS A 155 39.19 18.32 9.57
CA LYS A 155 39.89 17.10 9.17
C LYS A 155 41.39 17.33 9.18
N PHE A 156 42.11 16.33 9.67
CA PHE A 156 43.55 16.25 9.50
C PHE A 156 43.84 15.64 8.14
N ASP A 157 44.63 16.31 7.32
CA ASP A 157 45.27 15.67 6.17
C ASP A 157 46.62 15.06 6.58
N ALA A 158 47.05 14.04 5.84
CA ALA A 158 48.31 13.37 6.08
C ALA A 158 49.54 14.26 5.79
N SER A 159 49.34 15.40 5.12
CA SER A 159 50.39 16.36 4.78
C SER A 159 50.73 17.35 5.91
N GLY A 160 49.94 17.38 7.00
CA GLY A 160 50.18 18.30 8.11
C GLY A 160 50.15 19.77 7.71
N SER A 161 49.44 20.09 6.62
CA SER A 161 49.44 21.45 6.07
C SER A 161 48.62 22.38 6.95
N SER A 162 49.26 23.39 7.52
CA SER A 162 48.64 24.43 8.35
C SER A 162 47.99 25.55 7.54
N SER A 163 48.04 25.51 6.20
CA SER A 163 47.64 26.65 5.37
C SER A 163 46.19 26.64 4.88
N SER A 164 45.44 25.53 5.04
CA SER A 164 43.98 25.51 4.89
C SER A 164 43.44 24.22 5.48
N GLU A 165 42.88 24.26 6.69
CA GLU A 165 42.25 23.07 7.27
C GLU A 165 41.08 22.61 6.41
N ILE A 166 41.05 21.31 6.10
CA ILE A 166 40.03 20.74 5.23
C ILE A 166 38.74 20.55 6.04
N ASN A 167 37.64 21.14 5.58
CA ASN A 167 36.34 20.94 6.20
C ASN A 167 35.84 19.51 5.95
N SER A 168 35.24 18.89 6.96
CA SER A 168 34.46 17.66 6.74
C SER A 168 33.20 17.93 5.90
N GLN A 169 32.52 16.88 5.47
CA GLN A 169 31.17 17.01 4.88
C GLN A 169 30.08 17.17 5.97
N LEU A 170 30.46 17.05 7.24
CA LEU A 170 29.59 17.19 8.39
C LEU A 170 29.53 18.66 8.79
N PHE A 171 28.34 19.24 8.70
CA PHE A 171 28.06 20.61 9.07
C PHE A 171 27.15 20.64 10.30
N ASP A 172 27.62 21.26 11.38
CA ASP A 172 26.88 21.44 12.63
C ASP A 172 26.56 22.92 12.83
N ASN A 173 25.31 23.30 12.56
CA ASN A 173 24.85 24.69 12.73
C ASN A 173 24.54 25.05 14.19
N GLY A 174 24.91 24.19 15.16
CA GLY A 174 24.63 24.33 16.58
C GLY A 174 23.28 23.75 17.02
N SER A 175 22.43 23.33 16.07
CA SER A 175 21.12 22.72 16.36
C SER A 175 20.89 21.40 15.62
N ASN A 176 21.31 21.35 14.35
CA ASN A 176 21.09 20.26 13.41
C ASN A 176 22.38 19.91 12.69
N ILE A 177 22.48 18.64 12.30
CA ILE A 177 23.63 18.10 11.57
C ILE A 177 23.26 17.91 10.10
N GLY A 178 24.01 18.55 9.20
CA GLY A 178 23.94 18.37 7.76
C GLY A 178 25.07 17.49 7.24
N ILE A 179 24.76 16.60 6.29
CA ILE A 179 25.76 15.91 5.48
C ILE A 179 25.48 16.27 4.02
N GLY A 180 26.41 16.99 3.39
CA GLY A 180 26.23 17.50 2.02
C GLY A 180 25.32 18.74 1.92
N THR A 181 24.97 19.37 3.05
CA THR A 181 24.21 20.63 3.11
C THR A 181 24.64 21.49 4.28
N THR A 182 24.69 22.82 4.08
CA THR A 182 24.93 23.83 5.12
C THR A 182 23.63 24.37 5.74
N SER A 183 22.47 23.89 5.28
CA SER A 183 21.16 24.34 5.77
C SER A 183 20.31 23.12 6.17
N PRO A 184 20.70 22.39 7.23
CA PRO A 184 19.97 21.22 7.68
C PRO A 184 18.60 21.60 8.27
N VAL A 185 17.52 21.06 7.68
CA VAL A 185 16.12 21.30 8.11
C VAL A 185 15.59 20.24 9.08
N ALA A 186 16.40 19.23 9.37
CA ALA A 186 16.13 18.16 10.34
C ALA A 186 17.38 17.91 11.18
N ARG A 187 17.22 17.27 12.35
CA ARG A 187 18.35 17.01 13.28
C ARG A 187 19.50 16.27 12.61
N LEU A 188 19.20 15.37 11.67
CA LEU A 188 20.14 14.83 10.71
C LEU A 188 19.55 15.02 9.30
N HIS A 189 20.18 15.85 8.48
CA HIS A 189 19.79 16.08 7.09
C HIS A 189 20.91 15.62 6.17
N ILE A 190 20.72 14.46 5.52
CA ILE A 190 21.62 13.97 4.48
C ILE A 190 21.07 14.45 3.15
N SER A 191 21.83 15.26 2.44
CA SER A 191 21.40 15.89 1.19
C SER A 191 22.42 15.63 0.09
N LEU A 192 21.93 15.22 -1.07
CA LEU A 192 22.70 15.17 -2.31
C LEU A 192 21.82 15.70 -3.44
N ASN A 193 22.33 16.69 -4.16
CA ASN A 193 21.71 17.19 -5.38
C ASN A 193 22.55 16.77 -6.58
N SER A 194 22.39 15.51 -7.00
CA SER A 194 23.10 14.93 -8.14
C SER A 194 22.22 13.92 -8.84
N ALA A 195 22.31 13.85 -10.17
CA ALA A 195 21.52 12.94 -11.01
C ALA A 195 22.04 11.48 -10.98
N ILE A 196 22.82 11.11 -9.97
CA ILE A 196 23.37 9.77 -9.79
C ILE A 196 22.52 8.95 -8.82
N VAL A 197 22.51 7.64 -8.99
CA VAL A 197 21.96 6.72 -7.98
C VAL A 197 22.92 6.69 -6.80
N ALA A 198 22.53 7.30 -5.69
CA ALA A 198 23.32 7.36 -4.47
C ALA A 198 22.57 6.79 -3.27
N GLU A 199 23.25 5.95 -2.51
CA GLU A 199 22.76 5.49 -1.21
C GLU A 199 23.06 6.54 -0.14
N HIS A 200 22.02 7.07 0.47
CA HIS A 200 22.17 8.07 1.52
C HIS A 200 22.54 7.44 2.87
N VAL A 201 22.03 6.22 3.15
CA VAL A 201 22.38 5.42 4.34
C VAL A 201 22.57 3.97 3.92
N ARG A 202 23.78 3.44 4.09
CA ARG A 202 24.10 2.01 3.93
C ARG A 202 24.41 1.42 5.30
N MET A 203 23.72 0.33 5.66
CA MET A 203 24.00 -0.46 6.87
C MET A 203 24.42 -1.86 6.45
N GLN A 204 25.65 -2.26 6.77
CA GLN A 204 26.20 -3.55 6.35
C GLN A 204 26.94 -4.24 7.49
N ASN A 205 26.79 -5.57 7.59
CA ASN A 205 27.57 -6.45 8.44
C ASN A 205 28.16 -7.55 7.55
N LEU A 206 29.49 -7.62 7.45
CA LEU A 206 30.20 -8.54 6.55
C LEU A 206 30.46 -9.92 7.19
N SER A 207 30.12 -10.11 8.46
CA SER A 207 30.32 -11.38 9.16
C SER A 207 29.39 -12.47 8.63
N THR A 208 29.94 -13.66 8.38
CA THR A 208 29.18 -14.84 7.92
C THR A 208 28.18 -15.38 8.94
N THR A 209 28.32 -14.97 10.21
CA THR A 209 27.44 -15.36 11.32
C THR A 209 26.74 -14.15 11.95
N GLY A 210 26.93 -12.95 11.39
CA GLY A 210 26.39 -11.71 11.94
C GLY A 210 24.98 -11.39 11.45
N ALA A 211 24.24 -10.60 12.24
CA ALA A 211 22.99 -9.98 11.83
C ALA A 211 23.16 -8.45 11.75
N GLY A 212 22.57 -7.82 10.74
CA GLY A 212 22.36 -6.38 10.68
C GLY A 212 20.94 -6.03 11.13
N ARG A 213 20.78 -4.99 11.94
CA ARG A 213 19.47 -4.55 12.43
C ARG A 213 19.34 -3.03 12.32
N PHE A 214 18.27 -2.57 11.69
CA PHE A 214 17.81 -1.19 11.76
C PHE A 214 16.61 -1.13 12.71
N THR A 215 16.70 -0.31 13.76
CA THR A 215 15.65 -0.18 14.79
C THR A 215 15.31 1.29 14.98
N LEU A 216 14.04 1.63 14.77
CA LEU A 216 13.45 2.88 15.21
C LEU A 216 12.66 2.57 16.48
N TYR A 217 13.11 3.12 17.61
CA TYR A 217 12.49 2.89 18.91
C TYR A 217 11.69 4.12 19.33
N SER A 218 10.42 3.91 19.66
CA SER A 218 9.48 4.95 20.10
C SER A 218 8.69 4.38 21.28
N ASP A 219 8.90 4.93 22.48
CA ASP A 219 8.50 4.36 23.78
C ASP A 219 7.22 4.96 24.38
N GLY A 220 6.71 6.06 23.81
CA GLY A 220 5.42 6.65 24.18
C GLY A 220 4.24 5.99 23.48
N ALA A 221 3.12 5.83 24.18
CA ALA A 221 1.91 5.16 23.67
C ALA A 221 1.30 5.80 22.40
N ASN A 222 1.59 7.07 22.12
CA ASN A 222 1.13 7.81 20.94
C ASN A 222 2.25 8.06 19.91
N ASN A 223 3.45 7.53 20.14
CA ASN A 223 4.60 7.78 19.27
C ASN A 223 4.59 6.79 18.10
N TYR A 224 4.81 7.31 16.90
CA TYR A 224 4.95 6.50 15.70
C TYR A 224 6.20 6.91 14.94
N SER A 225 6.91 5.93 14.40
CA SER A 225 8.02 6.14 13.49
C SER A 225 7.52 5.92 12.07
N THR A 226 7.76 6.89 11.17
CA THR A 226 7.38 6.76 9.75
C THR A 226 8.61 6.79 8.86
N PHE A 227 8.46 6.18 7.68
CA PHE A 227 9.28 6.52 6.54
C PHE A 227 8.42 7.35 5.59
N THR A 228 8.76 8.62 5.44
CA THR A 228 7.99 9.59 4.66
C THR A 228 8.83 10.02 3.45
N LYS A 229 8.29 9.88 2.24
CA LYS A 229 8.89 10.34 0.99
C LYS A 229 8.17 11.60 0.50
N TYR A 230 8.84 12.74 0.61
CA TYR A 230 8.42 13.97 -0.04
C TYR A 230 8.80 13.96 -1.54
N GLY A 231 7.96 14.59 -2.36
CA GLY A 231 8.26 14.87 -3.77
C GLY A 231 9.26 16.00 -3.90
N SER A 232 9.86 16.13 -5.07
CA SER A 232 10.93 17.11 -5.32
C SER A 232 10.48 18.57 -5.45
N ALA A 233 9.21 18.94 -5.19
CA ALA A 233 8.70 20.29 -5.52
C ALA A 233 7.59 20.91 -4.62
N PHE A 234 7.62 20.73 -3.29
CA PHE A 234 7.03 21.73 -2.36
C PHE A 234 7.65 21.66 -0.96
N ALA A 235 7.76 22.82 -0.30
CA ALA A 235 7.79 22.92 1.16
C ALA A 235 6.39 22.58 1.70
N GLY A 236 6.16 21.32 2.09
CA GLY A 236 5.02 20.96 2.96
C GLY A 236 3.94 20.04 2.37
N GLY A 237 4.24 19.33 1.29
CA GLY A 237 3.40 18.30 0.64
C GLY A 237 3.76 18.24 -0.83
N TYR A 238 4.04 17.08 -1.45
CA TYR A 238 4.45 16.88 -2.87
C TYR A 238 3.63 17.77 -3.88
N ALA A 239 3.99 17.92 -5.17
CA ALA A 239 3.22 18.72 -6.16
C ALA A 239 2.71 17.84 -7.37
N GLY A 240 1.44 17.94 -7.80
CA GLY A 240 0.76 17.08 -8.79
C GLY A 240 -0.11 15.86 -8.38
N ILE A 241 -0.24 15.45 -7.12
CA ILE A 241 -1.40 14.67 -6.68
C ILE A 241 -2.47 15.65 -6.28
N THR A 242 -3.09 16.13 -7.35
CA THR A 242 -4.16 17.10 -7.33
C THR A 242 -5.53 16.43 -7.41
N THR A 243 -5.67 15.10 -7.25
CA THR A 243 -7.02 14.47 -7.08
C THR A 243 -7.15 12.97 -6.76
N LEU A 244 -6.11 12.12 -6.63
CA LEU A 244 -6.37 10.70 -6.24
C LEU A 244 -5.14 9.93 -5.69
N TYR A 245 -4.28 10.52 -4.87
CA TYR A 245 -4.12 10.38 -3.40
C TYR A 245 -3.04 11.39 -2.97
N PRO A 246 -3.28 12.42 -2.14
CA PRO A 246 -2.38 13.56 -2.01
C PRO A 246 -0.96 13.09 -1.65
N TYR A 247 0.01 13.59 -2.37
CA TYR A 247 1.28 14.00 -1.84
C TYR A 247 2.04 13.16 -0.81
N ALA A 248 1.89 11.84 -0.90
CA ALA A 248 2.35 10.91 0.12
C ALA A 248 2.73 9.58 -0.54
N ASN A 249 3.96 9.12 -0.35
CA ASN A 249 4.23 8.08 0.63
C ASN A 249 3.58 6.75 0.26
N LEU A 250 4.35 5.93 -0.43
CA LEU A 250 4.39 4.53 -0.03
C LEU A 250 5.79 4.28 0.50
N LEU A 251 5.91 3.65 1.68
CA LEU A 251 7.06 2.82 1.95
C LEU A 251 6.96 1.64 0.97
N ALA A 252 7.38 1.86 -0.28
CA ALA A 252 7.30 0.88 -1.35
C ALA A 252 8.57 0.02 -1.36
N PHE A 253 8.40 -1.31 -1.33
CA PHE A 253 9.32 -2.18 -2.06
C PHE A 253 8.91 -2.19 -3.54
N GLY A 254 9.62 -1.42 -4.38
CA GLY A 254 9.57 -1.53 -5.85
C GLY A 254 9.00 -0.32 -6.60
N ASN A 255 9.58 -0.09 -7.78
CA ASN A 255 9.85 1.18 -8.46
C ASN A 255 8.67 1.85 -9.21
N ASN A 256 8.93 3.10 -9.58
CA ASN A 256 8.14 4.15 -10.21
C ASN A 256 8.27 4.14 -11.76
N GLY A 257 7.16 4.23 -12.50
CA GLY A 257 7.09 4.40 -13.96
C GLY A 257 5.62 4.37 -14.43
N LEU A 258 4.87 5.48 -14.58
CA LEU A 258 4.91 6.64 -15.50
C LEU A 258 3.94 6.58 -16.72
N ALA A 259 3.07 5.58 -16.84
CA ALA A 259 1.98 5.61 -17.84
C ALA A 259 0.59 5.51 -17.19
N ALA A 260 -0.33 6.39 -17.60
CA ALA A 260 -1.70 6.45 -17.09
C ALA A 260 -2.53 5.26 -17.61
N GLY A 261 -3.19 4.53 -16.70
CA GLY A 261 -4.14 3.45 -17.01
C GLY A 261 -3.73 2.03 -16.60
N ASP A 262 -2.76 1.83 -15.70
CA ASP A 262 -2.27 0.49 -15.37
C ASP A 262 -2.88 -0.17 -14.10
N GLY A 263 -3.69 0.54 -13.32
CA GLY A 263 -4.45 -0.01 -12.18
C GLY A 263 -3.61 -0.67 -11.08
N LEU A 264 -2.36 -0.26 -10.87
CA LEU A 264 -1.45 -0.90 -9.91
C LEU A 264 -1.47 -0.26 -8.51
N GLY A 265 -2.54 -0.52 -7.75
CA GLY A 265 -2.40 -0.55 -6.30
C GLY A 265 -1.60 -1.80 -5.90
N ARG A 266 -0.44 -1.61 -5.27
CA ARG A 266 0.40 -2.72 -4.75
C ARG A 266 0.41 -2.69 -3.23
N PHE A 267 -0.64 -3.27 -2.66
CA PHE A 267 -0.66 -3.72 -1.28
C PHE A 267 -0.08 -5.14 -1.22
N LEU A 268 1.03 -5.32 -0.48
CA LEU A 268 1.62 -6.62 -0.19
C LEU A 268 1.41 -6.93 1.30
N ILE A 269 0.33 -7.64 1.64
CA ILE A 269 0.31 -8.40 2.89
C ILE A 269 0.94 -9.75 2.59
N VAL A 270 2.11 -10.03 3.14
CA VAL A 270 2.61 -11.40 3.26
C VAL A 270 2.17 -11.95 4.62
N PRO A 271 1.34 -13.00 4.72
CA PRO A 271 1.29 -13.79 5.94
C PRO A 271 2.54 -14.66 6.01
N ARG A 272 3.03 -14.80 7.25
CA ARG A 272 4.13 -15.67 7.70
C ARG A 272 4.20 -16.94 6.82
N VAL A 273 5.31 -17.13 6.10
CA VAL A 273 5.62 -18.28 5.21
C VAL A 273 5.16 -18.14 3.74
N MET A 274 5.79 -17.26 2.94
CA MET A 274 6.19 -17.59 1.55
C MET A 274 7.33 -16.68 1.07
N ARG A 275 8.38 -17.30 0.51
CA ARG A 275 9.41 -16.67 -0.33
C ARG A 275 8.85 -16.55 -1.73
N GLY A 276 8.53 -15.35 -2.21
CA GLY A 276 8.07 -15.19 -3.60
C GLY A 276 7.34 -13.88 -3.83
N SER A 277 8.05 -12.95 -4.47
CA SER A 277 7.49 -11.74 -5.07
C SER A 277 6.44 -12.09 -6.14
N PRO A 278 5.31 -11.38 -6.28
CA PRO A 278 4.21 -11.75 -7.19
C PRO A 278 4.48 -11.48 -8.69
N PHE A 279 5.73 -11.56 -9.14
CA PHE A 279 6.08 -11.39 -10.55
C PHE A 279 6.41 -12.74 -11.20
N LYS A 280 5.55 -13.18 -12.14
CA LYS A 280 5.94 -14.07 -13.23
C LYS A 280 5.86 -13.23 -14.51
N SER A 281 7.01 -12.92 -15.11
CA SER A 281 7.12 -12.21 -16.40
C SER A 281 6.62 -10.76 -16.45
N GLY A 282 7.07 -9.89 -15.54
CA GLY A 282 7.07 -8.42 -15.77
C GLY A 282 5.74 -7.66 -15.65
N THR A 283 4.58 -8.31 -15.59
CA THR A 283 3.28 -7.68 -15.27
C THR A 283 2.75 -8.20 -13.94
N SER A 284 2.49 -7.32 -12.97
CA SER A 284 1.89 -7.73 -11.69
C SER A 284 0.44 -8.17 -11.92
N LYS A 285 0.16 -9.47 -11.78
CA LYS A 285 -1.20 -10.04 -11.93
C LYS A 285 -2.06 -9.86 -10.67
N LEU A 286 -1.43 -9.58 -9.52
CA LEU A 286 -2.12 -9.33 -8.27
C LEU A 286 -2.04 -7.84 -7.94
N LYS A 287 -3.16 -7.16 -8.12
CA LYS A 287 -3.34 -5.72 -7.87
C LYS A 287 -4.40 -5.56 -6.79
N PHE A 288 -4.18 -4.64 -5.86
CA PHE A 288 -5.13 -4.25 -4.83
C PHE A 288 -5.31 -2.74 -4.92
N HIS A 289 -6.40 -2.31 -5.53
CA HIS A 289 -6.71 -0.91 -5.76
C HIS A 289 -7.84 -0.50 -4.80
N ALA A 290 -7.51 0.10 -3.67
CA ALA A 290 -8.52 0.85 -2.92
C ALA A 290 -8.65 2.24 -3.57
N ASP A 291 -9.86 2.68 -3.86
CA ASP A 291 -10.16 4.01 -4.39
C ASP A 291 -10.74 4.86 -3.26
N PHE A 292 -10.14 6.03 -3.01
CA PHE A 292 -10.52 6.88 -1.89
C PHE A 292 -11.86 7.61 -2.09
N THR A 293 -12.13 8.04 -3.32
CA THR A 293 -13.32 8.86 -3.61
C THR A 293 -14.58 8.01 -3.62
N THR A 294 -14.47 6.78 -4.11
CA THR A 294 -15.59 5.86 -4.27
C THR A 294 -15.64 4.79 -3.18
N GLU A 295 -14.62 4.71 -2.33
CA GLU A 295 -14.44 3.68 -1.29
C GLU A 295 -14.45 2.24 -1.84
N ASN A 296 -14.21 2.09 -3.14
CA ASN A 296 -14.25 0.81 -3.84
C ASN A 296 -12.90 0.10 -3.77
N VAL A 297 -12.92 -1.23 -3.71
CA VAL A 297 -11.73 -2.08 -3.70
C VAL A 297 -11.69 -2.95 -4.95
N GLY A 298 -10.71 -2.70 -5.81
CA GLY A 298 -10.38 -3.47 -7.00
C GLY A 298 -9.33 -4.54 -6.73
N ILE A 299 -9.53 -5.74 -7.28
CA ILE A 299 -8.52 -6.82 -7.27
C ILE A 299 -8.25 -7.30 -8.69
N GLY A 300 -6.97 -7.27 -9.10
CA GLY A 300 -6.45 -7.91 -10.33
C GLY A 300 -6.50 -7.09 -11.64
N GLY A 301 -7.39 -6.11 -11.77
CA GLY A 301 -7.62 -5.38 -13.04
C GLY A 301 -6.92 -4.03 -13.19
N ASN A 302 -6.86 -3.50 -14.41
CA ASN A 302 -6.28 -2.19 -14.74
C ASN A 302 -7.25 -1.01 -14.58
N SER A 303 -8.55 -1.27 -14.56
CA SER A 303 -9.59 -0.24 -14.48
C SER A 303 -9.87 0.17 -13.04
N ALA A 304 -10.37 1.40 -12.84
CA ALA A 304 -10.86 1.84 -11.54
C ALA A 304 -12.00 0.92 -11.05
N PRO A 305 -12.05 0.57 -9.76
CA PRO A 305 -13.12 -0.27 -9.24
C PRO A 305 -14.45 0.48 -9.26
N VAL A 306 -15.46 -0.10 -9.91
CA VAL A 306 -16.78 0.53 -10.08
C VAL A 306 -17.78 0.11 -9.00
N THR A 307 -17.41 -0.86 -8.17
CA THR A 307 -18.23 -1.41 -7.08
C THR A 307 -17.35 -1.64 -5.85
N ARG A 308 -17.99 -1.68 -4.66
CA ARG A 308 -17.28 -1.79 -3.37
C ARG A 308 -16.21 -2.88 -3.34
N VAL A 309 -16.51 -4.02 -3.96
CA VAL A 309 -15.53 -5.03 -4.32
C VAL A 309 -15.67 -5.27 -5.82
N HIS A 310 -14.60 -5.06 -6.57
CA HIS A 310 -14.53 -5.26 -8.01
C HIS A 310 -13.36 -6.20 -8.34
N LEU A 311 -13.67 -7.42 -8.76
CA LEU A 311 -12.68 -8.37 -9.25
C LEU A 311 -12.60 -8.26 -10.77
N ASN A 312 -11.39 -8.08 -11.32
CA ASN A 312 -11.18 -7.99 -12.76
C ASN A 312 -9.81 -8.59 -13.15
N ASN A 313 -9.65 -9.13 -14.36
CA ASN A 313 -8.34 -9.51 -14.93
C ASN A 313 -8.02 -8.63 -16.14
N THR A 314 -6.75 -8.66 -16.52
CA THR A 314 -6.24 -7.89 -17.66
C THR A 314 -6.07 -8.75 -18.91
N ASP A 315 -6.10 -10.08 -18.78
CA ASP A 315 -5.75 -11.03 -19.83
C ASP A 315 -6.96 -11.71 -20.50
N GLY A 316 -8.20 -11.32 -20.15
CA GLY A 316 -9.43 -11.85 -20.75
C GLY A 316 -9.66 -13.34 -20.48
N ALA A 317 -8.85 -13.93 -19.60
CA ALA A 317 -8.98 -15.30 -19.14
C ALA A 317 -10.13 -15.41 -18.11
N THR A 318 -10.16 -16.50 -17.38
CA THR A 318 -11.10 -16.70 -16.27
C THR A 318 -10.85 -15.70 -15.14
N MET A 319 -11.90 -15.03 -14.66
CA MET A 319 -11.90 -14.36 -13.35
C MET A 319 -12.71 -15.19 -12.37
N ASP A 320 -12.04 -15.69 -11.33
CA ASP A 320 -12.64 -16.56 -10.33
C ASP A 320 -12.57 -15.95 -8.93
N LEU A 321 -13.68 -16.04 -8.21
CA LEU A 321 -13.72 -16.02 -6.76
C LEU A 321 -13.92 -17.45 -6.27
N ARG A 322 -12.91 -17.98 -5.57
CA ARG A 322 -12.90 -19.36 -5.10
C ARG A 322 -13.00 -19.44 -3.58
N LEU A 323 -13.96 -20.19 -3.07
CA LEU A 323 -14.18 -20.42 -1.64
C LEU A 323 -13.93 -21.89 -1.33
N THR A 324 -12.95 -22.14 -0.47
CA THR A 324 -12.49 -23.47 -0.06
C THR A 324 -12.24 -23.49 1.45
N ASN A 325 -12.38 -24.65 2.07
CA ASN A 325 -12.01 -24.88 3.47
C ASN A 325 -11.21 -26.18 3.62
N ASN A 326 -10.85 -26.54 4.85
CA ASN A 326 -10.07 -27.74 5.13
C ASN A 326 -10.73 -29.05 4.65
N THR A 327 -12.06 -29.08 4.55
CA THR A 327 -12.82 -30.24 4.06
C THR A 327 -12.84 -30.32 2.54
N THR A 328 -13.08 -29.20 1.85
CA THR A 328 -13.09 -29.17 0.38
C THR A 328 -11.70 -29.32 -0.21
N GLY A 329 -10.64 -28.88 0.50
CA GLY A 329 -9.28 -28.83 -0.05
C GLY A 329 -9.01 -27.54 -0.84
N HIS A 330 -7.89 -27.48 -1.57
CA HIS A 330 -7.39 -26.28 -2.26
C HIS A 330 -6.83 -26.54 -3.68
N THR A 331 -7.19 -27.67 -4.31
CA THR A 331 -6.81 -27.99 -5.68
C THR A 331 -7.70 -27.27 -6.72
N ALA A 332 -7.39 -27.44 -8.01
CA ALA A 332 -8.18 -26.86 -9.10
C ALA A 332 -9.61 -27.45 -9.20
N ALA A 333 -9.90 -28.56 -8.51
CA ALA A 333 -11.19 -29.23 -8.47
C ALA A 333 -12.02 -28.93 -7.21
N ASP A 334 -11.49 -28.16 -6.25
CA ASP A 334 -12.09 -28.04 -4.92
C ASP A 334 -12.91 -26.74 -4.70
N GLY A 335 -14.01 -26.81 -3.96
CA GLY A 335 -14.77 -25.70 -3.41
C GLY A 335 -15.79 -25.05 -4.37
N LEU A 336 -16.31 -23.91 -3.92
CA LEU A 336 -17.25 -23.09 -4.67
C LEU A 336 -16.50 -22.08 -5.55
N GLU A 337 -16.88 -22.00 -6.81
CA GLU A 337 -16.34 -21.08 -7.81
C GLU A 337 -17.45 -20.14 -8.30
N ILE A 338 -17.22 -18.83 -8.17
CA ILE A 338 -17.99 -17.78 -8.85
C ILE A 338 -17.09 -17.21 -9.93
N ARG A 339 -17.45 -17.39 -11.21
CA ARG A 339 -16.55 -17.14 -12.33
C ARG A 339 -17.14 -16.38 -13.49
N ASN A 340 -16.26 -15.67 -14.20
CA ASN A 340 -16.48 -15.19 -15.56
C ASN A 340 -15.43 -15.76 -16.52
N ILE A 341 -15.85 -16.37 -17.62
CA ILE A 341 -15.01 -16.84 -18.74
C ILE A 341 -15.46 -16.11 -20.01
N GLY A 342 -14.67 -15.15 -20.47
CA GLY A 342 -15.12 -14.23 -21.52
C GLY A 342 -16.44 -13.57 -21.11
N ASN A 343 -17.51 -13.82 -21.87
CA ASN A 343 -18.85 -13.29 -21.60
C ASN A 343 -19.75 -14.24 -20.77
N ALA A 344 -19.31 -15.46 -20.48
CA ALA A 344 -20.09 -16.44 -19.73
C ALA A 344 -19.80 -16.33 -18.23
N ALA A 345 -20.85 -16.21 -17.41
CA ALA A 345 -20.75 -16.19 -15.95
C ALA A 345 -21.30 -17.51 -15.36
N GLY A 346 -20.81 -17.91 -14.19
CA GLY A 346 -21.30 -19.11 -13.50
C GLY A 346 -21.01 -19.14 -12.01
N ILE A 347 -21.83 -19.90 -11.29
CA ILE A 347 -21.62 -20.29 -9.88
C ILE A 347 -21.63 -21.82 -9.84
N ILE A 348 -20.53 -22.42 -9.41
CA ILE A 348 -20.31 -23.87 -9.50
C ILE A 348 -19.75 -24.38 -8.18
N ASN A 349 -20.46 -25.32 -7.56
CA ASN A 349 -19.85 -26.16 -6.54
C ASN A 349 -19.08 -27.28 -7.25
N LYS A 350 -17.76 -27.36 -7.04
CA LYS A 350 -16.94 -28.40 -7.66
C LYS A 350 -16.82 -29.67 -6.81
N GLU A 351 -17.33 -29.62 -5.59
CA GLU A 351 -17.47 -30.79 -4.74
C GLU A 351 -18.59 -31.70 -5.23
N ASN A 352 -18.48 -33.00 -4.94
CA ASN A 352 -19.57 -33.97 -5.12
C ASN A 352 -20.63 -33.81 -4.00
N ALA A 353 -21.20 -32.61 -3.90
CA ALA A 353 -22.13 -32.19 -2.87
C ALA A 353 -23.09 -31.11 -3.40
N ASP A 354 -24.14 -30.82 -2.64
CA ASP A 354 -25.24 -29.96 -3.09
C ASP A 354 -24.84 -28.46 -3.17
N LEU A 355 -25.37 -27.74 -4.17
CA LEU A 355 -25.35 -26.27 -4.24
C LEU A 355 -26.70 -25.71 -3.77
N ASN A 356 -26.68 -24.91 -2.70
CA ASN A 356 -27.89 -24.32 -2.11
C ASN A 356 -27.97 -22.82 -2.42
N LEU A 357 -29.14 -22.37 -2.89
CA LEU A 357 -29.49 -20.96 -3.08
C LEU A 357 -30.72 -20.64 -2.22
N GLY A 358 -30.68 -19.57 -1.43
CA GLY A 358 -31.70 -19.33 -0.42
C GLY A 358 -31.89 -17.88 -0.01
N THR A 359 -32.97 -17.62 0.72
CA THR A 359 -33.31 -16.31 1.31
C THR A 359 -33.78 -16.51 2.74
N ASN A 360 -33.54 -15.54 3.63
CA ASN A 360 -33.90 -15.61 5.05
C ASN A 360 -33.45 -16.91 5.73
N ASN A 361 -32.23 -17.36 5.45
CA ASN A 361 -31.65 -18.61 5.97
C ASN A 361 -32.44 -19.89 5.61
N ILE A 362 -33.16 -19.88 4.48
CA ILE A 362 -33.91 -21.04 3.97
C ILE A 362 -33.46 -21.33 2.54
N THR A 363 -33.05 -22.57 2.26
CA THR A 363 -32.78 -23.02 0.88
C THR A 363 -34.06 -23.02 0.07
N ARG A 364 -34.04 -22.30 -1.05
CA ARG A 364 -35.15 -22.18 -2.01
C ARG A 364 -34.92 -22.98 -3.26
N VAL A 365 -33.68 -23.00 -3.75
CA VAL A 365 -33.26 -23.84 -4.86
C VAL A 365 -32.08 -24.67 -4.40
N LYS A 366 -32.17 -25.97 -4.60
CA LYS A 366 -31.12 -26.93 -4.27
C LYS A 366 -30.77 -27.70 -5.52
N ILE A 367 -29.51 -27.65 -5.94
CA ILE A 367 -28.98 -28.53 -6.97
C ILE A 367 -28.25 -29.65 -6.23
N GLN A 368 -28.75 -30.87 -6.35
CA GLN A 368 -28.16 -32.02 -5.68
C GLN A 368 -26.89 -32.47 -6.40
N SER A 369 -26.03 -33.24 -5.71
CA SER A 369 -24.81 -33.81 -6.30
C SER A 369 -25.04 -34.65 -7.57
N ASP A 370 -26.24 -35.22 -7.75
CA ASP A 370 -26.66 -35.95 -8.96
C ASP A 370 -27.17 -35.05 -10.10
N GLY A 371 -27.22 -33.74 -9.87
CA GLY A 371 -27.69 -32.73 -10.83
C GLY A 371 -29.19 -32.44 -10.81
N SER A 372 -29.98 -33.16 -9.98
CA SER A 372 -31.41 -32.86 -9.81
C SER A 372 -31.63 -31.54 -9.08
N VAL A 373 -32.71 -30.84 -9.43
CA VAL A 373 -33.03 -29.50 -8.92
C VAL A 373 -34.33 -29.54 -8.12
N GLY A 374 -34.25 -29.19 -6.84
CA GLY A 374 -35.41 -28.99 -5.98
C GLY A 374 -35.70 -27.51 -5.78
N ILE A 375 -36.95 -27.09 -5.99
CA ILE A 375 -37.46 -25.75 -5.64
C ILE A 375 -38.41 -25.89 -4.45
N ASN A 376 -38.04 -25.27 -3.33
CA ASN A 376 -38.64 -25.48 -2.01
C ASN A 376 -38.70 -26.97 -1.60
N SER A 377 -37.81 -27.80 -2.16
CA SER A 377 -37.65 -29.21 -1.81
C SER A 377 -36.19 -29.52 -1.49
N ASN A 378 -35.98 -30.35 -0.46
CA ASN A 378 -34.65 -30.79 -0.02
C ASN A 378 -34.27 -32.20 -0.51
N SER A 379 -35.21 -32.90 -1.15
CA SER A 379 -35.08 -34.28 -1.60
C SER A 379 -35.93 -34.47 -2.85
N VAL A 380 -35.30 -34.36 -4.02
CA VAL A 380 -35.99 -34.61 -5.28
C VAL A 380 -36.19 -36.13 -5.45
N PRO A 381 -37.39 -36.60 -5.85
CA PRO A 381 -37.60 -38.01 -6.16
C PRO A 381 -36.63 -38.47 -7.26
N ALA A 382 -36.08 -39.69 -7.15
CA ALA A 382 -35.08 -40.22 -8.09
C ALA A 382 -35.56 -40.30 -9.55
N SER A 383 -36.88 -40.30 -9.79
CA SER A 383 -37.48 -40.28 -11.12
C SER A 383 -37.65 -38.86 -11.71
N ALA A 384 -37.30 -37.81 -10.96
CA ALA A 384 -37.48 -36.43 -11.36
C ALA A 384 -36.14 -35.69 -11.44
N LEU A 385 -35.93 -34.95 -12.53
CA LEU A 385 -34.81 -34.01 -12.62
C LEU A 385 -35.13 -32.66 -11.97
N LEU A 386 -36.41 -32.29 -11.91
CA LEU A 386 -36.90 -31.05 -11.31
C LEU A 386 -38.13 -31.35 -10.44
N GLU A 387 -38.11 -30.91 -9.18
CA GLU A 387 -39.29 -30.89 -8.31
C GLU A 387 -39.58 -29.47 -7.83
N VAL A 388 -40.85 -29.07 -7.92
CA VAL A 388 -41.34 -27.82 -7.31
C VAL A 388 -42.35 -28.19 -6.23
N LYS A 389 -41.97 -28.02 -4.97
CA LYS A 389 -42.79 -28.44 -3.83
C LYS A 389 -43.47 -27.24 -3.18
N SER A 390 -44.79 -27.30 -3.06
CA SER A 390 -45.57 -26.33 -2.29
C SER A 390 -46.87 -26.97 -1.82
N THR A 391 -47.35 -26.57 -0.65
CA THR A 391 -48.66 -26.95 -0.11
C THR A 391 -49.71 -25.85 -0.25
N THR A 392 -49.29 -24.65 -0.64
CA THR A 392 -50.14 -23.45 -0.69
C THR A 392 -50.13 -22.76 -2.06
N GLN A 393 -49.25 -23.16 -2.98
CA GLN A 393 -49.08 -22.56 -4.31
C GLN A 393 -48.94 -23.64 -5.38
N GLY A 394 -49.39 -23.34 -6.61
CA GLY A 394 -49.25 -24.22 -7.78
C GLY A 394 -48.16 -23.76 -8.75
N PHE A 395 -47.93 -24.54 -9.81
CA PHE A 395 -47.07 -24.14 -10.93
C PHE A 395 -47.90 -23.42 -11.99
N LEU A 396 -47.54 -22.17 -12.29
CA LEU A 396 -48.11 -21.39 -13.39
C LEU A 396 -47.14 -21.46 -14.58
N PRO A 397 -47.41 -22.24 -15.63
CA PRO A 397 -46.60 -22.23 -16.85
C PRO A 397 -46.74 -20.89 -17.59
N PRO A 398 -45.92 -20.61 -18.62
CA PRO A 398 -46.03 -19.39 -19.41
C PRO A 398 -47.46 -19.16 -19.91
N VAL A 399 -48.02 -17.99 -19.58
CA VAL A 399 -49.38 -17.58 -19.95
C VAL A 399 -49.32 -16.73 -21.22
N MET A 400 -50.12 -17.07 -22.22
CA MET A 400 -50.15 -16.38 -23.50
C MET A 400 -51.52 -16.46 -24.17
N THR A 401 -51.80 -15.58 -25.13
CA THR A 401 -53.00 -15.64 -25.99
C THR A 401 -52.82 -16.60 -27.16
N ASP A 402 -53.89 -16.92 -27.89
CA ASP A 402 -53.81 -17.71 -29.12
C ASP A 402 -52.84 -17.15 -30.15
N ALA A 403 -52.88 -15.83 -30.36
CA ALA A 403 -51.99 -15.17 -31.32
C ALA A 403 -50.52 -15.30 -30.91
N GLN A 404 -50.23 -15.14 -29.61
CA GLN A 404 -48.86 -15.26 -29.07
C GLN A 404 -48.36 -16.71 -29.08
N MET A 405 -49.21 -17.68 -28.73
CA MET A 405 -48.87 -19.10 -28.76
C MET A 405 -48.53 -19.57 -30.19
N ASN A 406 -49.33 -19.17 -31.17
CA ASN A 406 -49.11 -19.50 -32.58
C ASN A 406 -47.94 -18.73 -33.22
N ALA A 407 -47.49 -17.63 -32.60
CA ALA A 407 -46.33 -16.87 -33.04
C ALA A 407 -45.00 -17.43 -32.53
N ILE A 408 -45.01 -18.44 -31.65
CA ILE A 408 -43.79 -19.12 -31.22
C ILE A 408 -43.17 -19.82 -32.44
N ALA A 409 -41.98 -19.36 -32.84
CA ALA A 409 -41.22 -19.97 -33.93
C ALA A 409 -40.60 -21.30 -33.47
N SER A 410 -40.74 -22.35 -34.29
CA SER A 410 -40.16 -23.68 -34.07
C SER A 410 -40.37 -24.23 -32.64
N PRO A 411 -41.62 -24.33 -32.15
CA PRO A 411 -41.88 -24.81 -30.80
C PRO A 411 -41.40 -26.27 -30.64
N ALA A 412 -40.78 -26.56 -29.50
CA ALA A 412 -40.29 -27.90 -29.18
C ALA A 412 -41.46 -28.86 -28.83
N THR A 413 -41.36 -30.13 -29.22
CA THR A 413 -42.31 -31.17 -28.79
C THR A 413 -42.35 -31.27 -27.26
N GLY A 414 -43.54 -31.29 -26.67
CA GLY A 414 -43.74 -31.30 -25.22
C GLY A 414 -43.76 -29.91 -24.58
N LEU A 415 -43.51 -28.84 -25.34
CA LEU A 415 -43.63 -27.47 -24.83
C LEU A 415 -45.05 -27.22 -24.32
N THR A 416 -45.15 -26.79 -23.06
CA THR A 416 -46.42 -26.65 -22.35
C THR A 416 -46.65 -25.19 -21.99
N VAL A 417 -47.85 -24.68 -22.30
CA VAL A 417 -48.24 -23.28 -22.05
C VAL A 417 -49.66 -23.22 -21.51
N TYR A 418 -50.00 -22.19 -20.75
CA TYR A 418 -51.39 -21.87 -20.43
C TYR A 418 -51.90 -20.81 -21.40
N ASN A 419 -52.91 -21.15 -22.18
CA ASN A 419 -53.54 -20.26 -23.12
C ASN A 419 -54.67 -19.50 -22.43
N SER A 420 -54.51 -18.19 -22.31
CA SER A 420 -55.47 -17.28 -21.68
C SER A 420 -56.70 -16.97 -22.53
N THR A 421 -56.65 -17.17 -23.85
CA THR A 421 -57.82 -16.99 -24.75
C THR A 421 -58.78 -18.16 -24.64
N ASN A 422 -58.23 -19.37 -24.54
CA ASN A 422 -59.00 -20.61 -24.40
C ASN A 422 -59.07 -21.12 -22.94
N GLU A 423 -58.53 -20.34 -22.00
CA GLU A 423 -58.45 -20.62 -20.55
C GLU A 423 -57.94 -22.03 -20.22
N CYS A 424 -56.96 -22.50 -20.98
CA CYS A 424 -56.59 -23.91 -21.00
C CYS A 424 -55.10 -24.18 -21.15
N LEU A 425 -54.62 -25.29 -20.61
CA LEU A 425 -53.27 -25.81 -20.89
C LEU A 425 -53.17 -26.36 -22.33
N PHE A 426 -52.11 -26.01 -23.04
CA PHE A 426 -51.78 -26.55 -24.35
C PHE A 426 -50.38 -27.17 -24.34
N VAL A 427 -50.21 -28.27 -25.08
CA VAL A 427 -48.94 -28.96 -25.29
C VAL A 427 -48.67 -29.07 -26.78
N TYR A 428 -47.50 -28.64 -27.24
CA TYR A 428 -47.11 -28.81 -28.63
C TYR A 428 -46.70 -30.27 -28.88
N ASN A 429 -47.32 -30.94 -29.84
CA ASN A 429 -47.06 -32.37 -30.12
C ASN A 429 -45.95 -32.62 -31.16
N GLY A 430 -45.28 -31.56 -31.63
CA GLY A 430 -44.29 -31.63 -32.71
C GLY A 430 -44.82 -31.10 -34.05
N THR A 431 -46.15 -31.00 -34.23
CA THR A 431 -46.78 -30.51 -35.47
C THR A 431 -47.78 -29.37 -35.21
N TYR A 432 -48.53 -29.42 -34.12
CA TYR A 432 -49.51 -28.39 -33.75
C TYR A 432 -49.72 -28.35 -32.22
N TRP A 433 -50.34 -27.27 -31.75
CA TRP A 433 -50.73 -27.11 -30.36
C TRP A 433 -51.96 -27.95 -30.02
N LYS A 434 -51.83 -28.86 -29.05
CA LYS A 434 -52.91 -29.69 -28.55
C LYS A 434 -53.43 -29.14 -27.22
N SER A 435 -54.73 -28.88 -27.14
CA SER A 435 -55.38 -28.54 -25.87
C SER A 435 -55.42 -29.76 -24.94
N MET A 436 -55.12 -29.56 -23.67
CA MET A 436 -55.16 -30.57 -22.62
C MET A 436 -56.38 -30.44 -21.72
N CYS A 437 -57.24 -29.44 -21.95
CA CYS A 437 -58.52 -29.43 -21.28
C CYS A 437 -59.39 -30.50 -21.91
N PHE A 438 -59.99 -31.28 -21.04
CA PHE A 438 -61.20 -32.00 -21.40
C PHE A 438 -62.23 -30.94 -21.76
N LEU A 439 -62.42 -30.70 -23.05
CA LEU A 439 -63.76 -30.34 -23.47
C LEU A 439 -64.58 -31.59 -23.12
N PRO A 440 -65.55 -31.52 -22.18
CA PRO A 440 -66.39 -32.67 -21.92
C PRO A 440 -66.96 -33.11 -23.26
N TYR A 441 -66.88 -34.41 -23.56
CA TYR A 441 -67.67 -35.01 -24.63
C TYR A 441 -69.12 -34.76 -24.25
N ASP A 442 -69.69 -33.67 -24.76
CA ASP A 442 -71.05 -33.26 -24.44
C ASP A 442 -71.98 -34.10 -25.30
N SER A 443 -72.32 -35.29 -24.80
CA SER A 443 -73.31 -36.15 -25.42
C SER A 443 -74.69 -35.54 -25.17
N THR A 444 -75.22 -34.85 -26.17
CA THR A 444 -76.58 -34.33 -26.15
C THR A 444 -77.53 -35.35 -26.77
N PHE A 445 -78.51 -35.82 -25.98
CA PHE A 445 -79.53 -36.74 -26.46
C PHE A 445 -80.76 -35.97 -26.94
N PHE A 446 -81.18 -36.23 -28.18
CA PHE A 446 -82.39 -35.65 -28.77
C PHE A 446 -83.48 -36.73 -28.88
N SER A 447 -84.57 -36.54 -28.16
CA SER A 447 -85.77 -37.40 -28.24
C SER A 447 -86.74 -36.88 -29.30
N TYR A 448 -87.66 -37.71 -29.79
CA TYR A 448 -88.71 -37.26 -30.70
C TYR A 448 -89.67 -36.27 -30.03
N THR A 449 -89.80 -35.06 -30.59
CA THR A 449 -90.71 -34.00 -30.09
C THR A 449 -91.75 -33.55 -31.12
N GLY A 450 -91.67 -34.02 -32.37
CA GLY A 450 -92.52 -33.56 -33.47
C GLY A 450 -92.18 -32.20 -34.06
N ALA A 451 -91.09 -31.56 -33.59
CA ALA A 451 -90.57 -30.30 -34.10
C ALA A 451 -89.07 -30.39 -34.39
N LEU A 452 -88.56 -29.45 -35.18
CA LEU A 452 -87.13 -29.32 -35.45
C LEU A 452 -86.40 -28.93 -34.16
N GLN A 453 -85.35 -29.68 -33.83
CA GLN A 453 -84.46 -29.38 -32.71
C GLN A 453 -83.15 -28.78 -33.25
N THR A 454 -82.39 -28.09 -32.42
CA THR A 454 -81.14 -27.45 -32.85
C THR A 454 -80.02 -27.72 -31.86
N VAL A 455 -78.82 -27.99 -32.35
CA VAL A 455 -77.58 -28.07 -31.56
C VAL A 455 -76.59 -27.04 -32.03
N THR A 456 -75.93 -26.35 -31.10
CA THR A 456 -74.80 -25.46 -31.41
C THR A 456 -73.52 -26.23 -31.18
N VAL A 457 -72.65 -26.30 -32.19
CA VAL A 457 -71.34 -26.96 -32.05
C VAL A 457 -70.46 -26.11 -31.15
N PRO A 458 -69.95 -26.65 -30.03
CA PRO A 458 -69.06 -25.89 -29.15
C PRO A 458 -67.80 -25.47 -29.92
N VAL A 459 -67.21 -24.35 -29.51
CA VAL A 459 -65.97 -23.85 -30.11
C VAL A 459 -64.84 -24.88 -29.96
N GLY A 460 -63.98 -25.01 -30.97
CA GLY A 460 -62.87 -25.99 -30.97
C GLY A 460 -63.18 -27.37 -31.53
N TYR A 461 -64.45 -27.70 -31.83
CA TYR A 461 -64.83 -28.98 -32.42
C TYR A 461 -65.00 -28.91 -33.95
N THR A 462 -64.28 -29.78 -34.65
CA THR A 462 -64.34 -29.90 -36.13
C THR A 462 -65.02 -31.18 -36.61
N LYS A 463 -65.40 -32.06 -35.68
CA LYS A 463 -66.14 -33.29 -35.93
C LYS A 463 -67.21 -33.50 -34.87
N MET A 464 -68.35 -34.05 -35.27
CA MET A 464 -69.36 -34.61 -34.37
C MET A 464 -69.63 -36.07 -34.74
N GLU A 465 -69.87 -36.90 -33.73
CA GLU A 465 -70.31 -38.28 -33.91
C GLU A 465 -71.80 -38.36 -33.59
N ILE A 466 -72.57 -38.97 -34.49
CA ILE A 466 -74.03 -39.05 -34.38
C ILE A 466 -74.40 -40.51 -34.16
N HIS A 467 -75.22 -40.76 -33.15
CA HIS A 467 -75.76 -42.08 -32.81
C HIS A 467 -77.28 -42.00 -32.83
N CYS A 468 -77.92 -42.79 -33.69
CA CYS A 468 -79.37 -42.86 -33.82
C CYS A 468 -79.85 -44.24 -33.38
N TYR A 469 -80.71 -44.26 -32.36
CA TYR A 469 -81.36 -45.48 -31.86
C TYR A 469 -82.84 -45.48 -32.22
N GLY A 470 -83.29 -46.54 -32.87
CA GLY A 470 -84.70 -46.78 -33.19
C GLY A 470 -85.48 -47.22 -31.96
N ALA A 471 -86.76 -46.85 -31.90
CA ALA A 471 -87.66 -47.33 -30.85
C ALA A 471 -87.93 -48.84 -31.00
N GLN A 472 -88.11 -49.53 -29.87
CA GLN A 472 -88.57 -50.92 -29.86
C GLN A 472 -89.99 -51.02 -30.45
N GLY A 473 -90.25 -52.05 -31.25
CA GLY A 473 -91.59 -52.32 -31.78
C GLY A 473 -92.62 -52.53 -30.65
N GLY A 474 -93.88 -52.21 -30.90
CA GLY A 474 -94.96 -52.42 -29.92
C GLY A 474 -95.15 -53.91 -29.59
N THR A 475 -95.26 -54.23 -28.30
CA THR A 475 -95.61 -55.58 -27.85
C THR A 475 -97.09 -55.85 -28.10
N GLY A 476 -97.41 -56.96 -28.76
CA GLY A 476 -98.80 -57.35 -29.03
C GLY A 476 -99.51 -57.77 -27.73
N GLY A 477 -100.66 -57.18 -27.42
CA GLY A 477 -101.44 -57.47 -26.20
C GLY A 477 -102.19 -58.81 -26.16
N GLY A 478 -101.70 -59.86 -26.84
CA GLY A 478 -102.31 -61.19 -26.86
C GLY A 478 -101.60 -62.21 -25.96
N ALA A 479 -102.27 -63.31 -25.61
CA ALA A 479 -101.80 -64.37 -24.68
C ALA A 479 -100.51 -65.13 -25.11
N SER A 480 -99.95 -64.81 -26.28
CA SER A 480 -98.59 -65.17 -26.69
C SER A 480 -97.83 -63.86 -26.90
N GLY A 481 -97.23 -63.34 -25.82
CA GLY A 481 -96.55 -62.05 -25.80
C GLY A 481 -95.41 -61.99 -26.82
N GLY A 482 -95.71 -61.51 -28.03
CA GLY A 482 -94.71 -61.20 -29.03
C GLY A 482 -93.85 -60.05 -28.55
N ILE A 483 -92.59 -60.33 -28.25
CA ILE A 483 -91.60 -59.30 -27.91
C ILE A 483 -91.40 -58.44 -29.16
N GLY A 484 -91.70 -57.15 -29.07
CA GLY A 484 -91.47 -56.23 -30.18
C GLY A 484 -89.98 -56.16 -30.52
N GLY A 485 -89.67 -56.12 -31.82
CA GLY A 485 -88.30 -56.09 -32.32
C GLY A 485 -87.50 -54.93 -31.72
N LEU A 486 -86.25 -55.20 -31.33
CA LEU A 486 -85.31 -54.19 -30.86
C LEU A 486 -85.06 -53.21 -32.02
N GLY A 487 -85.23 -51.91 -31.79
CA GLY A 487 -85.11 -50.90 -32.83
C GLY A 487 -83.71 -50.88 -33.48
N GLY A 488 -83.61 -50.36 -34.71
CA GLY A 488 -82.34 -50.31 -35.46
C GLY A 488 -81.36 -49.28 -34.89
N TYR A 489 -80.06 -49.45 -35.17
CA TYR A 489 -79.00 -48.48 -34.84
C TYR A 489 -78.33 -47.96 -36.11
N ALA A 490 -78.09 -46.65 -36.18
CA ALA A 490 -77.28 -46.04 -37.22
C ALA A 490 -76.33 -45.01 -36.60
N GLY A 491 -75.05 -45.04 -36.98
CA GLY A 491 -74.04 -44.11 -36.49
C GLY A 491 -73.16 -43.58 -37.61
N GLY A 492 -72.58 -42.39 -37.41
CA GLY A 492 -71.64 -41.81 -38.35
C GLY A 492 -70.99 -40.51 -37.87
N GLU A 493 -69.82 -40.21 -38.41
CA GLU A 493 -69.12 -38.94 -38.18
C GLU A 493 -69.48 -37.89 -39.23
N MET A 494 -69.58 -36.64 -38.79
CA MET A 494 -69.74 -35.47 -39.66
C MET A 494 -68.71 -34.40 -39.31
N THR A 495 -68.07 -33.82 -40.34
CA THR A 495 -67.25 -32.61 -40.17
C THR A 495 -68.15 -31.42 -39.90
N VAL A 496 -67.83 -30.66 -38.85
CA VAL A 496 -68.61 -29.50 -38.40
C VAL A 496 -67.75 -28.25 -38.28
N VAL A 497 -68.41 -27.09 -38.34
CA VAL A 497 -67.76 -25.79 -38.13
C VAL A 497 -67.95 -25.37 -36.67
N PRO A 498 -66.88 -25.04 -35.93
CA PRO A 498 -66.98 -24.52 -34.56
C PRO A 498 -67.95 -23.33 -34.48
N GLY A 499 -68.88 -23.36 -33.51
CA GLY A 499 -69.88 -22.30 -33.28
C GLY A 499 -71.07 -22.29 -34.26
N ALA A 500 -71.13 -23.20 -35.23
CA ALA A 500 -72.28 -23.30 -36.13
C ALA A 500 -73.46 -24.02 -35.47
N GLN A 501 -74.68 -23.60 -35.83
CA GLN A 501 -75.92 -24.29 -35.45
C GLN A 501 -76.32 -25.32 -36.51
N TYR A 502 -76.68 -26.51 -36.05
CA TYR A 502 -77.15 -27.61 -36.86
C TYR A 502 -78.56 -28.00 -36.43
N ALA A 503 -79.45 -28.15 -37.40
CA ALA A 503 -80.82 -28.57 -37.17
C ALA A 503 -80.93 -30.11 -37.17
N ILE A 504 -81.66 -30.65 -36.20
CA ILE A 504 -81.87 -32.07 -35.94
C ILE A 504 -83.34 -32.39 -36.11
N LEU A 505 -83.62 -33.34 -37.00
CA LEU A 505 -84.93 -33.94 -37.12
C LEU A 505 -84.86 -35.37 -36.60
N VAL A 506 -85.38 -35.60 -35.39
CA VAL A 506 -85.59 -36.93 -34.85
C VAL A 506 -86.92 -37.44 -35.40
N GLY A 507 -86.94 -38.63 -36.00
CA GLY A 507 -88.13 -39.15 -36.71
C GLY A 507 -89.13 -39.90 -35.81
N GLN A 508 -90.39 -39.98 -36.25
CA GLN A 508 -91.39 -40.95 -35.79
C GLN A 508 -91.95 -41.78 -36.95
N SER A 509 -92.66 -42.86 -36.60
CA SER A 509 -93.41 -43.77 -37.49
C SER A 509 -94.25 -43.04 -38.55
N PRO A 510 -94.23 -43.47 -39.83
CA PRO A 510 -95.06 -42.87 -40.87
C PRO A 510 -96.55 -43.18 -40.65
N ARG A 511 -97.41 -42.17 -40.85
CA ARG A 511 -98.85 -42.39 -41.08
C ARG A 511 -99.03 -43.35 -42.27
N PRO A 512 -100.05 -44.22 -42.25
CA PRO A 512 -100.06 -45.43 -43.06
C PRO A 512 -100.14 -45.08 -44.55
N TYR A 513 -99.48 -45.91 -45.36
CA TYR A 513 -99.42 -45.88 -46.83
C TYR A 513 -98.33 -45.04 -47.49
N ARG A 514 -97.05 -45.43 -47.32
CA ARG A 514 -96.13 -45.91 -48.39
C ARG A 514 -94.66 -45.90 -47.91
N ARG A 515 -94.02 -47.08 -48.03
CA ARG A 515 -92.57 -47.44 -48.03
C ARG A 515 -91.63 -46.75 -47.03
N LEU A 516 -90.95 -47.57 -46.20
CA LEU A 516 -89.97 -47.16 -45.19
C LEU A 516 -88.82 -46.35 -45.79
N TRP A 517 -88.63 -45.14 -45.28
CA TRP A 517 -87.38 -44.39 -45.42
C TRP A 517 -87.09 -43.67 -44.10
N TRP A 518 -85.92 -43.92 -43.52
CA TRP A 518 -85.39 -43.14 -42.42
C TRP A 518 -84.53 -42.01 -43.00
N TRP A 519 -84.80 -40.76 -42.61
CA TRP A 519 -84.04 -39.59 -43.05
C TRP A 519 -83.49 -38.85 -41.84
N CYS A 520 -82.18 -38.64 -41.79
CA CYS A 520 -81.56 -37.53 -41.06
C CYS A 520 -81.17 -36.47 -42.09
N GLN A 521 -81.81 -35.30 -42.04
CA GLN A 521 -81.49 -34.16 -42.89
C GLN A 521 -80.91 -33.05 -42.04
N TRP A 522 -79.74 -32.53 -42.45
CA TRP A 522 -79.00 -31.49 -41.75
C TRP A 522 -78.83 -30.29 -42.67
N TRP A 523 -79.08 -29.09 -42.15
CA TRP A 523 -78.98 -27.82 -42.89
C TRP A 523 -77.97 -26.90 -42.19
N CYS A 524 -77.04 -26.30 -42.95
CA CYS A 524 -76.09 -25.32 -42.46
C CYS A 524 -76.44 -23.93 -43.03
N PRO A 525 -76.77 -22.91 -42.20
CA PRO A 525 -77.24 -21.61 -42.69
C PRO A 525 -76.21 -20.74 -43.40
N ARG A 526 -74.91 -21.13 -43.47
CA ARG A 526 -73.82 -20.27 -44.01
C ARG A 526 -73.24 -20.69 -45.36
N CYS A 527 -73.71 -21.77 -45.98
CA CYS A 527 -73.26 -22.15 -47.33
C CYS A 527 -74.26 -21.66 -48.38
N GLN A 528 -73.92 -20.56 -49.07
CA GLN A 528 -74.56 -20.25 -50.36
C GLN A 528 -74.18 -21.40 -51.32
N TRP A 529 -75.19 -22.06 -51.89
CA TRP A 529 -75.20 -23.33 -52.66
C TRP A 529 -75.46 -24.61 -51.85
N PRO A 530 -76.64 -25.27 -52.01
CA PRO A 530 -76.99 -26.46 -51.24
C PRO A 530 -76.41 -27.72 -51.88
N ARG A 531 -75.29 -28.22 -51.34
CA ARG A 531 -74.89 -29.63 -51.57
C ARG A 531 -75.66 -30.52 -50.58
N TRP A 532 -76.82 -31.02 -51.00
CA TRP A 532 -77.60 -32.02 -50.29
C TRP A 532 -76.85 -33.37 -50.30
N ARG A 533 -76.18 -33.74 -49.22
CA ARG A 533 -75.72 -35.14 -49.04
C ARG A 533 -76.84 -35.93 -48.37
N ARG A 534 -77.62 -36.67 -49.17
CA ARG A 534 -78.57 -37.67 -48.68
C ARG A 534 -77.79 -38.91 -48.24
N TRP A 535 -77.87 -39.26 -46.96
CA TRP A 535 -77.44 -40.59 -46.50
C TRP A 535 -78.62 -41.55 -46.68
N TRP A 536 -78.43 -42.57 -47.51
CA TRP A 536 -79.42 -43.62 -47.74
C TRP A 536 -79.15 -44.77 -46.77
N CYS A 537 -80.05 -44.98 -45.80
CA CYS A 537 -80.13 -46.26 -45.10
C CYS A 537 -81.00 -47.21 -45.92
N LEU A 538 -80.36 -48.10 -46.69
CA LEU A 538 -81.02 -49.29 -47.23
C LEU A 538 -80.78 -50.43 -46.22
N VAL A 539 -81.81 -50.84 -45.48
CA VAL A 539 -81.80 -52.12 -44.77
C VAL A 539 -82.86 -52.99 -45.44
N CYS A 540 -82.41 -54.02 -46.14
CA CYS A 540 -83.27 -55.06 -46.70
C CYS A 540 -83.56 -56.12 -45.62
N CYS A 541 -84.87 -56.37 -45.45
CA CYS A 541 -85.56 -57.45 -44.74
C CYS A 541 -85.36 -57.57 -43.23
#